data_AF-X0R319-F1
#
_entry.id   AF-X0R319-F1
#
_cell.length_a   1.000
_cell.length_b   1.000
_cell.length_c   1.000
_cell.angle_alpha   90.00
_cell.angle_beta   90.00
_cell.angle_gamma   90.00
#
_symmetry.space_group_name_H-M   'P 1'
#
loop_
_entity.id
_entity.type
_entity.pdbx_description
1 polymer ?
#
loop_
_entity_poly.entity_id
_entity_poly.type
_entity_poly.pdbx_seq_one_letter_code
_entity_poly.pdbx_strand_id
1 'polypeptide(L)'
;MTTTQTGTTVVLPSLGENVTEATITRWLKARGDRVEAGEPLLEVATDKVDTEIPSPAAGIVLDILVPEHALVATGGAIAVISDGGAEKAMPEHAPEPHPVAVSGTADRVETLPRIRRIIARRMLESLQTSAQLTTVVEVDVTEIARLRNREKEVFHHRTGVKLSFLPFFAAAAVEALDEHPVINSSLNTDCTEVTYHSAVHLGMAVDTDKGLMVTVIRDAGALRIPELAR
;
A
#
# COMPACT_ATOMS: atom_id res chain seq x y z
N MET A 1 11.05 -34.44 -26.90
CA MET A 1 9.71 -34.84 -26.40
C MET A 1 9.02 -33.56 -25.96
N THR A 2 8.13 -33.07 -26.80
CA THR A 2 7.48 -31.76 -26.66
C THR A 2 6.17 -31.97 -25.90
N THR A 3 6.12 -31.60 -24.63
CA THR A 3 4.85 -31.59 -23.88
C THR A 3 4.13 -30.30 -24.26
N THR A 4 3.13 -30.42 -25.13
CA THR A 4 2.17 -29.36 -25.42
C THR A 4 1.36 -29.10 -24.16
N GLN A 5 1.70 -28.04 -23.42
CA GLN A 5 0.89 -27.59 -22.29
C GLN A 5 -0.28 -26.81 -22.89
N THR A 6 -1.44 -27.46 -22.99
CA THR A 6 -2.70 -26.82 -23.36
C THR A 6 -3.04 -25.82 -22.27
N GLY A 7 -3.16 -24.55 -22.63
CA GLY A 7 -3.46 -23.47 -21.68
C GLY A 7 -4.35 -22.45 -22.35
N THR A 8 -5.41 -22.04 -21.66
CA THR A 8 -6.32 -20.98 -22.06
C THR A 8 -5.61 -19.65 -21.85
N THR A 9 -5.34 -18.92 -22.94
CA THR A 9 -4.80 -17.56 -22.86
C THR A 9 -5.91 -16.61 -22.42
N VAL A 10 -5.68 -15.92 -21.31
CA VAL A 10 -6.55 -14.84 -20.83
C VAL A 10 -6.17 -13.58 -21.59
N VAL A 11 -7.16 -12.91 -22.16
CA VAL A 11 -6.99 -11.63 -22.86
C VAL A 11 -7.73 -10.54 -22.10
N LEU A 12 -7.26 -9.30 -22.20
CA LEU A 12 -7.98 -8.15 -21.63
C LEU A 12 -9.32 -7.98 -22.38
N PRO A 13 -10.49 -8.15 -21.71
CA PRO A 13 -11.78 -7.98 -22.35
C PRO A 13 -12.04 -6.51 -22.70
N SER A 14 -13.04 -6.26 -23.54
CA SER A 14 -13.50 -4.89 -23.79
C SER A 14 -14.16 -4.32 -22.54
N LEU A 15 -13.65 -3.20 -22.04
CA LEU A 15 -14.09 -2.56 -20.79
C LEU A 15 -15.06 -1.38 -21.01
N GLY A 16 -15.56 -1.21 -22.24
CA GLY A 16 -16.51 -0.17 -22.61
C GLY A 16 -16.31 0.33 -24.05
N GLU A 17 -17.28 1.08 -24.57
CA GLU A 17 -17.33 1.51 -25.98
C GLU A 17 -16.17 2.44 -26.41
N ASN A 18 -15.33 2.91 -25.48
CA ASN A 18 -14.19 3.79 -25.80
C ASN A 18 -12.91 3.46 -25.01
N VAL A 19 -12.79 2.28 -24.39
CA VAL A 19 -11.59 1.88 -23.63
C VAL A 19 -10.69 1.00 -24.49
N THR A 20 -9.60 1.58 -25.00
CA THR A 20 -8.64 0.89 -25.88
C THR A 20 -7.46 0.26 -25.14
N GLU A 21 -7.22 0.68 -23.90
CA GLU A 21 -6.13 0.20 -23.06
C GLU A 21 -6.49 0.35 -21.57
N ALA A 22 -5.89 -0.48 -20.73
CA ALA A 22 -6.03 -0.43 -19.29
C ALA A 22 -4.68 -0.71 -18.60
N THR A 23 -4.49 -0.15 -17.41
CA THR A 23 -3.31 -0.42 -16.58
C THR A 23 -3.62 -1.51 -15.57
N ILE A 24 -2.83 -2.57 -15.49
CA ILE A 24 -2.99 -3.57 -14.43
C ILE A 24 -2.61 -2.93 -13.10
N THR A 25 -3.57 -2.77 -12.19
CA THR A 25 -3.30 -2.20 -10.86
C THR A 25 -2.82 -3.26 -9.90
N ARG A 26 -3.43 -4.45 -9.95
CA ARG A 26 -3.15 -5.52 -9.00
C ARG A 26 -3.54 -6.89 -9.54
N TRP A 27 -2.69 -7.89 -9.32
CA TRP A 27 -3.06 -9.30 -9.51
C TRP A 27 -3.74 -9.85 -8.25
N LEU A 28 -4.92 -10.46 -8.43
CA LEU A 28 -5.64 -11.13 -7.33
C LEU A 28 -5.22 -12.60 -7.19
N LYS A 29 -4.61 -13.17 -8.24
CA LYS A 29 -4.10 -14.53 -8.30
C LYS A 29 -2.65 -14.53 -8.75
N ALA A 30 -1.79 -15.25 -8.03
CA ALA A 30 -0.39 -15.44 -8.37
C ALA A 30 -0.18 -16.65 -9.30
N ARG A 31 1.00 -16.73 -9.90
CA ARG A 31 1.43 -17.91 -10.66
C ARG A 31 1.40 -19.15 -9.75
N GLY A 32 0.67 -20.19 -10.17
CA GLY A 32 0.43 -21.41 -9.40
C GLY A 32 -0.89 -21.40 -8.63
N ASP A 33 -1.61 -20.27 -8.56
CA ASP A 33 -2.88 -20.21 -7.87
C ASP A 33 -4.00 -20.83 -8.70
N ARG A 34 -4.94 -21.44 -7.98
CA ARG A 34 -6.18 -21.96 -8.54
C ARG A 34 -7.20 -20.83 -8.68
N VAL A 35 -7.85 -20.80 -9.83
CA VAL A 35 -8.94 -19.86 -10.15
C VAL A 35 -10.12 -20.61 -10.75
N GLU A 36 -11.34 -20.23 -10.39
CA GLU A 36 -12.57 -20.74 -10.99
C GLU A 36 -13.02 -19.85 -12.16
N ALA A 37 -13.83 -20.40 -13.07
CA ALA A 37 -14.40 -19.61 -14.15
C ALA A 37 -15.34 -18.54 -13.55
N GLY A 38 -15.14 -17.28 -13.92
CA GLY A 38 -15.87 -16.15 -13.35
C GLY A 38 -15.28 -15.57 -12.08
N GLU A 39 -14.24 -16.17 -11.49
CA GLU A 39 -13.58 -15.64 -10.30
C GLU A 39 -12.64 -14.47 -10.66
N PRO A 40 -12.59 -13.37 -9.88
CA PRO A 40 -11.70 -12.23 -10.14
C PRO A 40 -10.23 -12.64 -10.21
N LEU A 41 -9.57 -12.35 -11.33
CA LEU A 41 -8.18 -12.74 -11.62
C LEU A 41 -7.20 -11.57 -11.38
N LEU A 42 -7.57 -10.37 -11.82
CA LEU A 42 -6.80 -9.14 -11.65
C LEU A 42 -7.72 -7.91 -11.66
N GLU A 43 -7.22 -6.81 -11.12
CA GLU A 43 -7.82 -5.48 -11.20
C GLU A 43 -7.10 -4.65 -12.26
N VAL A 44 -7.86 -3.87 -13.02
CA VAL A 44 -7.33 -2.90 -13.98
C VAL A 44 -7.92 -1.53 -13.76
N ALA A 45 -7.08 -0.50 -13.84
CA ALA A 45 -7.49 0.90 -13.84
C ALA A 45 -7.64 1.40 -15.27
N THR A 46 -8.77 2.07 -15.50
CA THR A 46 -8.99 2.92 -16.66
C THR A 46 -9.01 4.38 -16.22
N ASP A 47 -9.11 5.33 -17.15
CA ASP A 47 -9.15 6.76 -16.85
C ASP A 47 -10.32 7.20 -15.94
N LYS A 48 -11.37 6.36 -15.80
CA LYS A 48 -12.58 6.67 -15.02
C LYS A 48 -12.91 5.70 -13.90
N VAL A 49 -12.63 4.40 -14.02
CA VAL A 49 -13.08 3.39 -13.05
C VAL A 49 -12.12 2.20 -12.99
N ASP A 50 -11.92 1.66 -11.80
CA ASP A 50 -11.23 0.38 -11.57
C ASP A 50 -12.22 -0.78 -11.82
N THR A 51 -11.82 -1.75 -12.63
CA THR A 51 -12.66 -2.89 -12.99
C THR A 51 -11.93 -4.20 -12.73
N GLU A 52 -12.64 -5.17 -12.14
CA GLU A 52 -12.14 -6.54 -11.95
C GLU A 52 -12.31 -7.35 -13.23
N ILE A 53 -11.25 -8.04 -13.64
CA ILE A 53 -11.26 -8.94 -14.79
C ILE A 53 -11.47 -10.36 -14.28
N PRO A 54 -12.63 -11.00 -14.55
CA PRO A 54 -12.88 -12.37 -14.16
C PRO A 54 -12.10 -13.36 -15.04
N SER A 55 -11.77 -14.52 -14.47
CA SER A 55 -11.13 -15.59 -15.23
C SER A 55 -12.09 -16.21 -16.25
N PRO A 56 -11.69 -16.39 -17.53
CA PRO A 56 -12.53 -17.00 -18.55
C PRO A 56 -12.71 -18.52 -18.38
N ALA A 57 -11.84 -19.18 -17.61
CA ALA A 57 -11.87 -20.63 -17.39
C ALA A 57 -11.37 -21.00 -15.99
N ALA A 58 -11.80 -22.15 -15.48
CA ALA A 58 -11.28 -22.70 -14.23
C ALA A 58 -9.94 -23.41 -14.49
N GLY A 59 -8.93 -23.19 -13.65
CA GLY A 59 -7.61 -23.79 -13.82
C GLY A 59 -6.56 -23.26 -12.85
N ILE A 60 -5.29 -23.47 -13.19
CA ILE A 60 -4.13 -22.94 -12.47
C ILE A 60 -3.47 -21.87 -13.32
N VAL A 61 -3.11 -20.73 -12.73
CA VAL A 61 -2.34 -19.68 -13.41
C VAL A 61 -0.95 -20.21 -13.73
N LEU A 62 -0.67 -20.54 -14.99
CA LEU A 62 0.60 -21.10 -15.43
C LEU A 62 1.68 -20.03 -15.53
N ASP A 63 1.31 -18.88 -16.08
CA ASP A 63 2.23 -17.77 -16.28
C ASP A 63 1.50 -16.43 -16.34
N ILE A 64 2.17 -15.39 -15.84
CA ILE A 64 1.71 -14.00 -15.89
C ILE A 64 2.57 -13.30 -16.93
N LEU A 65 1.95 -12.91 -18.05
CA LEU A 65 2.66 -12.33 -19.19
C LEU A 65 2.88 -10.82 -19.00
N VAL A 66 2.04 -10.18 -18.19
CA VAL A 66 2.07 -8.74 -17.95
C VAL A 66 2.16 -8.45 -16.44
N PRO A 67 3.21 -7.76 -15.97
CA PRO A 67 3.36 -7.42 -14.55
C PRO A 67 2.36 -6.32 -14.12
N GLU A 68 2.24 -6.14 -12.81
CA GLU A 68 1.53 -4.98 -12.24
C GLU A 68 2.14 -3.66 -12.73
N HIS A 69 1.28 -2.64 -12.82
CA HIS A 69 1.57 -1.30 -13.32
C HIS A 69 1.94 -1.20 -14.81
N ALA A 70 1.78 -2.29 -15.58
CA ALA A 70 1.95 -2.25 -17.01
C ALA A 70 0.63 -1.95 -17.75
N LEU A 71 0.76 -1.22 -18.86
CA LEU A 71 -0.32 -0.84 -19.76
C LEU A 71 -0.57 -1.98 -20.76
N VAL A 72 -1.84 -2.37 -20.94
CA VAL A 72 -2.25 -3.43 -21.86
C VAL A 72 -3.37 -2.92 -22.76
N ALA A 73 -3.24 -3.13 -24.06
CA ALA A 73 -4.30 -2.86 -25.02
C ALA A 73 -5.42 -3.89 -24.93
N THR A 74 -6.66 -3.48 -25.19
CA THR A 74 -7.82 -4.38 -25.27
C THR A 74 -7.54 -5.53 -26.24
N GLY A 75 -7.77 -6.78 -25.80
CA GLY A 75 -7.43 -8.00 -26.55
C GLY A 75 -5.99 -8.50 -26.38
N GLY A 76 -5.13 -7.78 -25.66
CA GLY A 76 -3.78 -8.23 -25.31
C GLY A 76 -3.79 -9.42 -24.35
N ALA A 77 -2.88 -10.37 -24.54
CA ALA A 77 -2.72 -11.53 -23.67
C ALA A 77 -2.10 -11.12 -22.33
N ILE A 78 -2.76 -11.46 -21.23
CA ILE A 78 -2.37 -11.05 -19.87
C ILE A 78 -1.83 -12.21 -19.02
N ALA A 79 -2.39 -13.42 -19.18
CA ALA A 79 -1.94 -14.63 -18.47
C ALA A 79 -2.33 -15.90 -19.23
N VAL A 80 -1.76 -17.04 -18.80
CA VAL A 80 -2.12 -18.36 -19.31
C VAL A 80 -2.63 -19.23 -18.16
N ILE A 81 -3.77 -19.89 -18.36
CA ILE A 81 -4.43 -20.77 -17.37
C ILE A 81 -4.49 -22.21 -17.91
N SER A 82 -4.07 -23.21 -17.14
CA SER A 82 -4.12 -24.63 -17.55
C SER A 82 -5.54 -25.21 -17.52
N ASP A 83 -5.90 -26.04 -18.50
CA ASP A 83 -7.14 -26.82 -18.53
C ASP A 83 -6.99 -28.21 -17.86
N GLY A 84 -6.86 -28.21 -16.53
CA GLY A 84 -7.25 -29.37 -15.73
C GLY A 84 -6.14 -30.17 -15.04
N GLY A 85 -6.55 -30.76 -13.91
CA GLY A 85 -5.75 -31.67 -13.09
C GLY A 85 -5.64 -31.21 -11.65
N ALA A 86 -6.68 -31.46 -10.84
CA ALA A 86 -6.65 -31.25 -9.41
C ALA A 86 -5.60 -32.14 -8.75
N GLU A 87 -4.41 -31.61 -8.49
CA GLU A 87 -3.43 -32.25 -7.64
C GLU A 87 -2.97 -31.27 -6.54
N LYS A 88 -3.23 -31.69 -5.31
CA LYS A 88 -3.03 -30.94 -4.06
C LYS A 88 -1.57 -30.49 -3.93
N ALA A 89 -1.33 -29.19 -4.05
CA ALA A 89 -0.19 -28.53 -3.44
C ALA A 89 -0.73 -27.52 -2.41
N MET A 90 -0.25 -27.65 -1.18
CA MET A 90 -0.64 -26.88 -0.01
C MET A 90 -0.02 -25.48 -0.10
N PRO A 91 -0.79 -24.39 0.08
CA PRO A 91 -0.26 -23.04 -0.10
C PRO A 91 0.65 -22.61 1.06
N GLU A 92 1.79 -22.04 0.70
CA GLU A 92 2.65 -21.27 1.59
C GLU A 92 2.06 -19.86 1.74
N HIS A 93 1.89 -19.45 2.99
CA HIS A 93 1.16 -18.25 3.41
C HIS A 93 1.81 -16.95 2.90
N ALA A 94 1.18 -16.30 1.93
CA ALA A 94 1.25 -14.84 1.78
C ALA A 94 0.18 -14.20 2.71
N PRO A 95 0.44 -13.02 3.31
CA PRO A 95 -0.53 -12.40 4.21
C PRO A 95 -1.79 -11.99 3.44
N GLU A 96 -2.92 -12.62 3.75
CA GLU A 96 -4.22 -12.26 3.18
C GLU A 96 -4.65 -10.86 3.64
N PRO A 97 -5.15 -9.99 2.74
CA PRO A 97 -6.01 -8.90 3.16
C PRO A 97 -7.29 -9.49 3.73
N HIS A 98 -7.58 -9.22 5.01
CA HIS A 98 -8.80 -9.69 5.66
C HIS A 98 -10.04 -9.30 4.83
N PRO A 99 -10.81 -10.27 4.29
CA PRO A 99 -12.10 -9.95 3.73
C PRO A 99 -12.99 -9.52 4.90
N VAL A 100 -13.44 -8.26 4.89
CA VAL A 100 -14.56 -7.85 5.72
C VAL A 100 -15.77 -8.55 5.12
N ALA A 101 -16.07 -9.75 5.60
CA ALA A 101 -17.27 -10.48 5.22
C ALA A 101 -18.49 -9.69 5.73
N VAL A 102 -19.03 -8.80 4.90
CA VAL A 102 -20.32 -8.16 5.15
C VAL A 102 -21.40 -9.16 4.72
N SER A 103 -21.51 -10.26 5.46
CA SER A 103 -22.64 -11.18 5.33
C SER A 103 -23.71 -10.77 6.34
N GLY A 104 -24.71 -10.04 5.85
CA GLY A 104 -25.90 -9.69 6.62
C GLY A 104 -26.67 -8.53 6.00
N THR A 105 -27.90 -8.80 5.56
CA THR A 105 -28.86 -7.79 5.09
C THR A 105 -29.57 -7.07 6.26
N ALA A 106 -28.99 -7.10 7.47
CA ALA A 106 -29.58 -6.58 8.69
C ALA A 106 -28.51 -5.90 9.57
N ASP A 107 -28.95 -4.90 10.33
CA ASP A 107 -28.09 -4.15 11.25
C ASP A 107 -27.47 -5.06 12.32
N ARG A 108 -26.16 -4.96 12.50
CA ARG A 108 -25.41 -5.69 13.53
C ARG A 108 -24.69 -4.70 14.45
N VAL A 109 -24.88 -4.88 15.75
CA VAL A 109 -24.16 -4.10 16.78
C VAL A 109 -23.12 -4.99 17.45
N GLU A 110 -21.86 -4.57 17.41
CA GLU A 110 -20.76 -5.29 18.05
C GLU A 110 -20.05 -4.41 19.08
N THR A 111 -19.63 -5.04 20.19
CA THR A 111 -18.87 -4.33 21.22
C THR A 111 -17.41 -4.20 20.79
N LEU A 112 -16.92 -2.96 20.73
CA LEU A 112 -15.52 -2.70 20.39
C LEU A 112 -14.56 -3.17 21.49
N PRO A 113 -13.44 -3.83 21.12
CA PRO A 113 -12.30 -4.05 22.02
C PRO A 113 -11.80 -2.73 22.64
N ARG A 114 -11.22 -2.80 23.84
CA ARG A 114 -10.78 -1.61 24.61
C ARG A 114 -9.89 -0.67 23.78
N ILE A 115 -8.91 -1.21 23.06
CA ILE A 115 -7.97 -0.43 22.24
C ILE A 115 -8.74 0.35 21.16
N ARG A 116 -9.58 -0.32 20.36
CA ARG A 116 -10.38 0.31 19.29
C ARG A 116 -11.31 1.39 19.84
N ARG A 117 -11.90 1.16 21.02
CA ARG A 117 -12.78 2.13 21.68
C ARG A 117 -12.03 3.40 22.10
N ILE A 118 -10.81 3.27 22.59
CA ILE A 118 -9.97 4.44 22.96
C ILE A 118 -9.56 5.20 21.71
N ILE A 119 -9.09 4.50 20.67
CA ILE A 119 -8.71 5.12 19.39
C ILE A 119 -9.90 5.89 18.81
N ALA A 120 -11.08 5.26 18.71
CA ALA A 120 -12.29 5.91 18.20
C ALA A 120 -12.64 7.18 18.99
N ARG A 121 -12.55 7.14 20.32
CA ARG A 121 -12.79 8.32 21.17
C ARG A 121 -11.79 9.45 20.90
N ARG A 122 -10.49 9.14 20.82
CA ARG A 122 -9.44 10.13 20.55
C ARG A 122 -9.55 10.73 19.14
N MET A 123 -9.93 9.92 18.16
CA MET A 123 -10.18 10.41 16.80
C MET A 123 -11.38 11.35 16.74
N LEU A 124 -12.48 11.00 17.41
CA LEU A 124 -13.64 11.89 17.50
C LEU A 124 -13.30 13.20 18.22
N GLU A 125 -12.58 13.12 19.34
CA GLU A 125 -12.11 14.29 20.09
C GLU A 125 -11.23 15.20 19.21
N SER A 126 -10.28 14.64 18.47
CA SER A 126 -9.41 15.37 17.54
C SER A 126 -10.21 16.10 16.45
N LEU A 127 -11.17 15.39 15.81
CA LEU A 127 -12.02 15.96 14.76
C LEU A 127 -12.94 17.07 15.26
N GLN A 128 -13.43 16.96 16.49
CA GLN A 128 -14.34 17.95 17.07
C GLN A 128 -13.61 19.21 17.55
N THR A 129 -12.34 19.08 17.93
CA THR A 129 -11.56 20.18 18.52
C THR A 129 -10.73 20.94 17.49
N SER A 130 -10.25 20.26 16.46
CA SER A 130 -9.31 20.83 15.49
C SER A 130 -9.97 21.05 14.14
N ALA A 131 -9.88 22.26 13.61
CA ALA A 131 -10.24 22.53 12.22
C ALA A 131 -9.21 21.87 11.29
N GLN A 132 -9.67 21.00 10.39
CA GLN A 132 -8.81 20.30 9.45
C GLN A 132 -8.85 20.97 8.07
N LEU A 133 -7.68 21.29 7.54
CA LEU A 133 -7.50 21.69 6.15
C LEU A 133 -6.50 20.74 5.50
N THR A 134 -6.89 20.16 4.36
CA THR A 134 -6.01 19.29 3.59
C THR A 134 -5.41 20.08 2.44
N THR A 135 -4.10 20.01 2.28
CA THR A 135 -3.38 20.51 1.11
C THR A 135 -2.62 19.36 0.48
N VAL A 136 -2.62 19.30 -0.84
CA VAL A 136 -1.91 18.29 -1.62
C VAL A 136 -0.84 19.00 -2.43
N VAL A 137 0.38 18.47 -2.37
CA VAL A 137 1.52 18.97 -3.14
C VAL A 137 2.21 17.76 -3.76
N GLU A 138 2.58 17.88 -5.03
CA GLU A 138 3.39 16.89 -5.73
C GLU A 138 4.86 17.24 -5.62
N VAL A 139 5.70 16.25 -5.36
CA VAL A 139 7.15 16.42 -5.19
C VAL A 139 7.87 15.46 -6.12
N ASP A 140 8.74 15.98 -6.99
CA ASP A 140 9.63 15.16 -7.80
C ASP A 140 10.79 14.62 -6.94
N VAL A 141 10.86 13.30 -6.84
CA VAL A 141 11.87 12.58 -6.07
C VAL A 141 12.94 11.90 -6.95
N THR A 142 13.04 12.27 -8.23
CA THR A 142 13.95 11.66 -9.20
C THR A 142 15.41 11.68 -8.72
N GLU A 143 15.89 12.80 -8.19
CA GLU A 143 17.26 12.91 -7.68
C GLU A 143 17.50 12.06 -6.43
N ILE A 144 16.51 11.97 -5.54
CA ILE A 144 16.57 11.09 -4.37
C ILE A 144 16.62 9.63 -4.83
N ALA A 145 15.81 9.25 -5.82
CA ALA A 145 15.82 7.90 -6.38
C ALA A 145 17.17 7.55 -7.02
N ARG A 146 17.76 8.48 -7.79
CA ARG A 146 19.10 8.34 -8.36
C ARG A 146 20.16 8.18 -7.28
N LEU A 147 20.15 9.03 -6.24
CA LEU A 147 21.08 8.95 -5.11
C LEU A 147 20.95 7.62 -4.37
N ARG A 148 19.72 7.25 -4.01
CA ARG A 148 19.44 5.97 -3.32
C ARG A 148 19.96 4.79 -4.13
N ASN A 149 19.71 4.76 -5.44
CA ASN A 149 20.14 3.65 -6.28
C ASN A 149 21.66 3.53 -6.40
N ARG A 150 22.39 4.65 -6.37
CA ARG A 150 23.86 4.66 -6.34
C ARG A 150 24.41 4.20 -4.99
N GLU A 151 23.83 4.66 -3.89
CA GLU A 151 24.43 4.52 -2.56
C GLU A 151 23.89 3.34 -1.74
N LYS A 152 22.77 2.71 -2.14
CA LYS A 152 22.07 1.69 -1.33
C LYS A 152 22.96 0.53 -0.87
N GLU A 153 23.86 0.05 -1.72
CA GLU A 153 24.72 -1.10 -1.41
C GLU A 153 25.81 -0.71 -0.41
N VAL A 154 26.45 0.45 -0.64
CA VAL A 154 27.48 1.01 0.26
C VAL A 154 26.87 1.34 1.62
N PHE A 155 25.67 1.93 1.61
CA PHE A 155 24.93 2.23 2.82
C PHE A 155 24.60 0.95 3.59
N HIS A 156 24.07 -0.07 2.92
CA HIS A 156 23.72 -1.33 3.56
C HIS A 156 24.95 -2.03 4.17
N HIS A 157 26.07 -2.06 3.43
CA HIS A 157 27.33 -2.62 3.93
C HIS A 157 27.83 -1.88 5.19
N ARG A 158 27.67 -0.55 5.26
CA ARG A 158 28.16 0.25 6.39
C ARG A 158 27.23 0.22 7.61
N THR A 159 25.92 0.25 7.40
CA THR A 159 24.94 0.46 8.47
C THR A 159 24.22 -0.80 8.90
N GLY A 160 24.23 -1.85 8.05
CA GLY A 160 23.43 -3.06 8.21
C GLY A 160 21.97 -2.91 7.81
N VAL A 161 21.53 -1.71 7.40
CA VAL A 161 20.12 -1.40 7.12
C VAL A 161 19.94 -1.02 5.65
N LYS A 162 18.81 -1.39 5.05
CA LYS A 162 18.49 -1.02 3.66
C LYS A 162 18.15 0.46 3.58
N LEU A 163 18.72 1.16 2.60
CA LEU A 163 18.40 2.56 2.35
C LEU A 163 17.06 2.69 1.62
N SER A 164 15.99 2.91 2.37
CA SER A 164 14.65 3.21 1.83
C SER A 164 14.49 4.71 1.56
N PHE A 165 13.34 5.13 1.02
CA PHE A 165 13.02 6.55 0.84
C PHE A 165 12.65 7.27 2.14
N LEU A 166 12.11 6.53 3.11
CA LEU A 166 11.54 7.08 4.33
C LEU A 166 12.52 7.96 5.15
N PRO A 167 13.80 7.58 5.33
CA PRO A 167 14.76 8.42 6.05
C PRO A 167 15.02 9.78 5.38
N PHE A 168 14.92 9.87 4.05
CA PHE A 168 15.05 11.14 3.34
C PHE A 168 13.88 12.06 3.64
N PHE A 169 12.66 11.52 3.61
CA PHE A 169 11.45 12.29 3.92
C PHE A 169 11.37 12.66 5.40
N ALA A 170 11.78 11.75 6.29
CA ALA A 170 11.87 12.01 7.72
C ALA A 170 12.86 13.14 8.02
N ALA A 171 14.06 13.10 7.40
CA ALA A 171 15.05 14.17 7.55
C ALA A 171 14.51 15.52 7.06
N ALA A 172 13.90 15.55 5.87
CA ALA A 172 13.34 16.77 5.31
C ALA A 172 12.19 17.34 6.17
N ALA A 173 11.30 16.48 6.68
CA ALA A 173 10.22 16.90 7.56
C ALA A 173 10.74 17.47 8.89
N VAL A 174 11.74 16.82 9.49
CA VAL A 174 12.36 17.27 10.74
C VAL A 174 13.09 18.60 10.56
N GLU A 175 13.82 18.78 9.47
CA GLU A 175 14.48 20.04 9.11
C GLU A 175 13.47 21.17 8.92
N ALA A 176 12.38 20.91 8.20
CA ALA A 176 11.31 21.89 8.01
C ALA A 176 10.61 22.30 9.31
N LEU A 177 10.50 21.39 10.29
CA LEU A 177 9.92 21.70 11.60
C LEU A 177 10.82 22.62 12.44
N ASP A 178 12.13 22.55 12.25
CA ASP A 178 13.09 23.46 12.89
C ASP A 178 13.03 24.86 12.26
N GLU A 179 12.93 24.93 10.92
CA GLU A 179 12.78 26.20 10.18
C GLU A 179 11.43 26.88 10.40
N HIS A 180 10.38 26.10 10.70
CA HIS A 180 9.02 26.58 10.90
C HIS A 180 8.45 26.19 12.28
N PRO A 181 8.89 26.83 13.39
CA PRO A 181 8.49 26.47 14.75
C PRO A 181 6.98 26.53 15.01
N VAL A 182 6.24 27.31 14.23
CA VAL A 182 4.77 27.38 14.35
C VAL A 182 4.10 26.03 14.08
N ILE A 183 4.71 25.19 13.23
CA ILE A 183 4.23 23.85 12.91
C ILE A 183 4.58 22.89 14.05
N ASN A 184 5.73 23.07 14.69
CA ASN A 184 6.15 22.30 15.87
C ASN A 184 5.63 22.92 17.19
N SER A 185 4.31 23.13 17.27
CA SER A 185 3.68 23.76 18.43
C SER A 185 2.42 23.01 18.90
N SER A 186 1.97 23.30 20.12
CA SER A 186 0.74 22.74 20.70
C SER A 186 -0.07 23.81 21.42
N LEU A 187 -1.39 23.78 21.24
CA LEU A 187 -2.34 24.59 22.00
C LEU A 187 -2.68 23.88 23.32
N ASN A 188 -2.88 24.66 24.38
CA ASN A 188 -3.50 24.15 25.60
C ASN A 188 -5.01 23.88 25.39
N THR A 189 -5.64 23.14 26.31
CA THR A 189 -7.02 22.67 26.17
C THR A 189 -8.04 23.82 26.09
N ASP A 190 -7.75 24.94 26.74
CA ASP A 190 -8.63 26.11 26.74
C ASP A 190 -8.36 27.07 25.56
N CYS A 191 -7.44 26.72 24.66
CA CYS A 191 -7.03 27.50 23.50
C CYS A 191 -6.55 28.93 23.84
N THR A 192 -5.98 29.13 25.02
CA THR A 192 -5.48 30.42 25.50
C THR A 192 -3.97 30.59 25.30
N GLU A 193 -3.23 29.50 25.21
CA GLU A 193 -1.77 29.51 25.13
C GLU A 193 -1.28 28.55 24.04
N VAL A 194 -0.24 28.97 23.32
CA VAL A 194 0.50 28.15 22.35
C VAL A 194 1.89 27.89 22.92
N THR A 195 2.27 26.62 23.00
CA THR A 195 3.63 26.18 23.35
C THR A 195 4.39 25.84 22.08
N TYR A 196 5.50 26.54 21.85
CA TYR A 196 6.44 26.25 20.76
C TYR A 196 7.54 25.34 21.28
N HIS A 197 7.76 24.21 20.64
CA HIS A 197 8.73 23.21 21.09
C HIS A 197 10.06 23.41 20.36
N SER A 198 11.16 23.44 21.11
CA SER A 198 12.51 23.51 20.53
C SER A 198 13.04 22.14 20.11
N ALA A 199 12.61 21.07 20.77
CA ALA A 199 12.94 19.71 20.38
C ALA A 199 11.94 19.20 19.33
N VAL A 200 12.45 18.54 18.29
CA VAL A 200 11.64 17.85 17.29
C VAL A 200 11.62 16.36 17.61
N HIS A 201 10.43 15.79 17.72
CA HIS A 201 10.19 14.36 17.88
C HIS A 201 9.34 13.87 16.72
N LEU A 202 9.66 12.70 16.17
CA LEU A 202 8.99 12.17 14.98
C LEU A 202 8.18 10.93 15.34
N GLY A 203 6.85 11.04 15.20
CA GLY A 203 5.93 9.91 15.32
C GLY A 203 5.86 9.12 14.01
N MET A 204 6.15 7.83 14.05
CA MET A 204 6.12 6.92 12.91
C MET A 204 4.94 5.96 13.05
N ALA A 205 3.96 6.10 12.18
CA ALA A 205 2.81 5.21 12.11
C ALA A 205 3.22 3.89 11.44
N VAL A 206 2.98 2.78 12.14
CA VAL A 206 3.30 1.42 11.71
C VAL A 206 2.05 0.57 11.84
N ASP A 207 1.69 -0.07 10.73
CA ASP A 207 0.61 -1.06 10.75
C ASP A 207 1.14 -2.41 11.28
N THR A 208 0.38 -3.03 12.16
CA THR A 208 0.75 -4.30 12.80
C THR A 208 -0.46 -5.21 12.84
N ASP A 209 -0.27 -6.51 13.10
CA ASP A 209 -1.39 -7.46 13.26
C ASP A 209 -2.39 -7.06 14.36
N LYS A 210 -1.95 -6.21 15.32
CA LYS A 210 -2.79 -5.69 16.41
C LYS A 210 -3.44 -4.35 16.07
N GLY A 211 -3.22 -3.85 14.86
CA GLY A 211 -3.66 -2.57 14.32
C GLY A 211 -2.56 -1.51 14.31
N LEU A 212 -2.98 -0.28 13.99
CA LEU A 212 -2.10 0.88 13.90
C LEU A 212 -1.42 1.20 15.23
N MET A 213 -0.10 1.30 15.21
CA MET A 213 0.73 1.75 16.32
C MET A 213 1.60 2.94 15.88
N VAL A 214 1.87 3.86 16.80
CA VAL A 214 2.79 4.98 16.53
C VAL A 214 4.00 4.84 17.44
N THR A 215 5.18 4.65 16.86
CA THR A 215 6.46 4.72 17.59
C THR A 215 7.00 6.14 17.52
N VAL A 216 7.78 6.55 18.51
CA VAL A 216 8.32 7.93 18.56
C VAL A 216 9.84 7.88 18.53
N ILE A 217 10.42 8.48 17.49
CA ILE A 217 11.84 8.80 17.42
C ILE A 217 12.04 10.11 18.19
N ARG A 218 12.65 10.00 19.37
CA ARG A 218 12.98 11.17 20.20
C ARG A 218 14.18 11.91 19.63
N ASP A 219 14.18 13.22 19.83
CA ASP A 219 15.23 14.13 19.40
C ASP A 219 15.65 13.96 17.94
N ALA A 220 14.67 13.72 17.07
CA ALA A 220 14.87 13.47 15.65
C ALA A 220 15.62 14.60 14.95
N GLY A 221 15.50 15.84 15.44
CA GLY A 221 16.25 17.02 14.97
C GLY A 221 17.77 16.89 15.01
N ALA A 222 18.29 16.09 15.94
CA ALA A 222 19.73 15.84 16.06
C ALA A 222 20.22 14.70 15.16
N LEU A 223 19.30 13.89 14.60
CA LEU A 223 19.62 12.66 13.91
C LEU A 223 19.91 12.88 12.43
N ARG A 224 20.77 12.04 11.87
CA ARG A 224 21.08 11.97 10.43
C ARG A 224 20.41 10.77 9.78
N ILE A 225 20.38 10.74 8.45
CA ILE A 225 19.78 9.66 7.65
C ILE A 225 20.12 8.24 8.13
N PRO A 226 21.40 7.89 8.46
CA PRO A 226 21.71 6.55 8.98
C PRO A 226 21.05 6.20 10.30
N GLU A 227 20.81 7.20 11.16
CA GLU A 227 20.21 7.03 12.49
C GLU A 227 18.69 6.99 12.37
N LEU A 228 18.11 7.83 11.52
CA LEU A 228 16.67 7.81 11.19
C LEU A 228 16.23 6.54 10.45
N ALA A 229 17.17 5.84 9.80
CA ALA A 229 16.89 4.60 9.10
C ALA A 229 16.81 3.37 10.00
N ARG A 230 17.28 3.47 11.25
CA ARG A 230 17.32 2.36 12.21
C ARG A 230 16.04 2.29 13.03
#